data_AF-Q5RD96-F1
#
_entry.id   AF-Q5RD96-F1
#
_cell.length_a   1.000
_cell.length_b   1.000
_cell.length_c   1.000
_cell.angle_alpha   90.00
_cell.angle_beta   90.00
_cell.angle_gamma   90.00
#
_symmetry.space_group_name_H-M   'P 1'
#
loop_
_entity.id
_entity.type
_entity.pdbx_description
1 polymer ?
#
loop_
_entity_poly.entity_id
_entity_poly.type
_entity_poly.pdbx_seq_one_letter_code
_entity_poly.pdbx_strand_id
1 'polypeptide(L)'
;KRPCAILQNPLSSHMRFLQYLLELKNLTESGNLKRDLTHFEKDSSTVSDSVFQLLDGLITFYRNPKLPFSRFWTEAVGTLASLISDYNLSSHILKKCSKKLEEFEKTLLHAILGNNHINQFQVQHYASQSLVTLGSCSLLRKSIISLLLSEVNGFADDLGAINQEQASYDVSRYENIFYLFWVLEQLLQKETEGGNTSSIGHDDQEIKKFLQKHDETIFQLSDAFPLFTFYLWRVGILLNSAQIETLKNNSIP
;
A
#
# COMPACT_ATOMS: atom_id res chain seq x y z
N LYS A 1 -23.01 -2.87 42.69
CA LYS A 1 -21.97 -2.10 41.97
C LYS A 1 -21.54 -2.93 40.75
N ARG A 2 -22.07 -2.61 39.56
CA ARG A 2 -21.59 -3.17 38.28
C ARG A 2 -20.55 -2.16 37.71
N PRO A 3 -19.44 -2.60 37.11
CA PRO A 3 -18.48 -1.68 36.51
C PRO A 3 -19.11 -1.08 35.25
N CYS A 4 -19.14 0.25 35.19
CA CYS A 4 -19.59 1.01 34.03
C CYS A 4 -18.49 0.92 32.97
N ALA A 5 -18.79 0.29 31.83
CA ALA A 5 -17.92 0.34 30.66
C ALA A 5 -17.79 1.79 30.21
N ILE A 6 -16.56 2.31 30.12
CA ILE A 6 -16.28 3.63 29.56
C ILE A 6 -16.64 3.54 28.07
N LEU A 7 -17.82 4.05 27.73
CA LEU A 7 -18.27 4.21 26.36
C LEU A 7 -17.40 5.33 25.75
N GLN A 8 -16.32 4.97 25.07
CA GLN A 8 -15.59 5.94 24.25
C GLN A 8 -16.56 6.48 23.20
N ASN A 9 -16.83 7.78 23.28
CA ASN A 9 -17.82 8.45 22.46
C ASN A 9 -17.29 8.47 21.00
N PRO A 10 -17.94 7.84 20.02
CA PRO A 10 -17.44 7.77 18.63
C PRO A 10 -17.22 9.15 18.00
N LEU A 11 -17.99 10.14 18.44
CA LEU A 11 -17.85 11.53 18.00
C LEU A 11 -16.50 12.14 18.40
N SER A 12 -15.92 11.75 19.55
CA SER A 12 -14.63 12.32 19.98
C SER A 12 -13.44 11.73 19.22
N SER A 13 -13.51 10.46 18.79
CA SER A 13 -12.44 9.86 17.98
C SER A 13 -12.40 10.43 16.57
N HIS A 14 -13.56 10.67 15.94
CA HIS A 14 -13.64 11.32 14.62
C HIS A 14 -13.18 12.79 14.64
N MET A 15 -13.57 13.56 15.67
CA MET A 15 -13.08 14.94 15.83
C MET A 15 -11.57 15.00 16.07
N ARG A 16 -11.04 14.06 16.86
CA ARG A 16 -9.60 13.95 17.12
C ARG A 16 -8.81 13.54 15.86
N PHE A 17 -9.36 12.64 15.05
CA PHE A 17 -8.78 12.29 13.74
C PHE A 17 -8.71 13.50 12.80
N LEU A 18 -9.81 14.26 12.69
CA LEU A 18 -9.89 15.47 11.88
C LEU A 18 -8.89 16.53 12.33
N GLN A 19 -8.77 16.72 13.65
CA GLN A 19 -7.81 17.64 14.23
C GLN A 19 -6.37 17.25 13.85
N TYR A 20 -5.99 15.98 14.02
CA TYR A 20 -4.65 15.52 13.64
C TYR A 20 -4.39 15.65 12.14
N LEU A 21 -5.37 15.36 11.29
CA LEU A 21 -5.20 15.53 9.85
C LEU A 21 -4.99 17.00 9.47
N LEU A 22 -5.77 17.91 10.05
CA LEU A 22 -5.65 19.35 9.80
C LEU A 22 -4.31 19.90 10.29
N GLU A 23 -3.87 19.48 11.47
CA GLU A 23 -2.54 19.82 12.01
C GLU A 23 -1.43 19.33 11.08
N LEU A 24 -1.48 18.07 10.64
CA LEU A 24 -0.50 17.49 9.73
C LEU A 24 -0.51 18.13 8.33
N LYS A 25 -1.69 18.48 7.81
CA LYS A 25 -1.83 19.14 6.51
C LYS A 25 -1.28 20.57 6.51
N ASN A 26 -1.54 21.33 7.58
CA ASN A 26 -0.93 22.66 7.73
C ASN A 26 0.60 22.59 7.76
N LEU A 27 1.17 21.52 8.32
CA LEU A 27 2.63 21.29 8.33
C LEU A 27 3.17 20.97 6.93
N THR A 28 2.46 20.19 6.10
CA THR A 28 2.89 19.87 4.74
C THR A 28 2.71 21.05 3.76
N GLU A 29 1.64 21.84 3.90
CA GLU A 29 1.34 22.96 2.98
C GLU A 29 2.11 24.25 3.28
N SER A 30 2.49 24.50 4.54
CA SER A 30 3.09 25.78 4.93
C SER A 30 4.54 25.96 4.48
N GLY A 31 5.23 24.91 3.98
CA GLY A 31 6.65 24.97 3.56
C GLY A 31 7.63 25.44 4.66
N ASN A 32 7.15 25.63 5.90
CA ASN A 32 7.85 26.29 7.00
C ASN A 32 8.84 25.38 7.74
N LEU A 33 8.99 24.13 7.29
CA LEU A 33 10.00 23.18 7.80
C LEU A 33 11.43 23.73 7.78
N LYS A 34 11.71 24.76 6.97
CA LYS A 34 13.05 25.35 6.83
C LYS A 34 13.42 26.38 7.92
N ARG A 35 12.48 26.82 8.79
CA ARG A 35 12.72 27.97 9.69
C ARG A 35 12.73 27.68 11.20
N ASP A 36 12.16 26.59 11.69
CA ASP A 36 12.12 26.26 13.13
C ASP A 36 13.01 25.06 13.50
N LEU A 37 14.26 25.07 13.04
CA LEU A 37 15.23 23.98 13.24
C LEU A 37 15.67 23.75 14.70
N THR A 38 15.28 24.58 15.66
CA THR A 38 15.74 24.49 17.06
C THR A 38 14.75 23.81 18.02
N HIS A 39 13.53 23.48 17.59
CA HIS A 39 12.48 22.87 18.42
C HIS A 39 12.21 21.36 18.10
N PHE A 40 13.03 20.78 17.22
CA PHE A 40 12.75 19.59 16.42
C PHE A 40 12.44 18.28 17.18
N GLU A 41 12.97 18.08 18.40
CA GLU A 41 12.81 16.78 19.08
C GLU A 41 11.43 16.60 19.72
N LYS A 42 10.89 17.67 20.32
CA LYS A 42 9.53 17.66 20.91
C LYS A 42 8.46 17.66 19.82
N ASP A 43 8.70 18.39 18.74
CA ASP A 43 7.75 18.51 17.63
C ASP A 43 7.74 17.27 16.75
N SER A 44 8.90 16.64 16.48
CA SER A 44 8.97 15.36 15.77
C SER A 44 8.30 14.21 16.54
N SER A 45 8.44 14.19 17.88
CA SER A 45 7.74 13.22 18.72
C SER A 45 6.22 13.39 18.62
N THR A 46 5.74 14.64 18.66
CA THR A 46 4.32 14.99 18.53
C THR A 46 3.79 14.63 17.14
N VAL A 47 4.54 14.94 16.08
CA VAL A 47 4.19 14.57 14.70
C VAL A 47 4.10 13.06 14.55
N SER A 48 5.05 12.30 15.11
CA SER A 48 5.02 10.84 15.05
C SER A 48 3.82 10.25 15.81
N ASP A 49 3.39 10.87 16.92
CA ASP A 49 2.16 10.49 17.63
C ASP A 49 0.90 10.78 16.80
N SER A 50 0.82 11.96 16.19
CA SER A 50 -0.29 12.32 15.30
C SER A 50 -0.37 11.39 14.09
N VAL A 51 0.77 11.01 13.49
CA VAL A 51 0.82 10.01 12.41
C VAL A 51 0.35 8.64 12.90
N PHE A 52 0.76 8.21 14.08
CA PHE A 52 0.30 6.95 14.66
C PHE A 52 -1.22 6.92 14.85
N GLN A 53 -1.79 8.01 15.39
CA GLN A 53 -3.24 8.14 15.58
C GLN A 53 -4.00 8.22 14.25
N LEU A 54 -3.42 8.89 13.24
CA LEU A 54 -3.97 8.96 11.89
C LEU A 54 -4.01 7.56 11.25
N LEU A 55 -2.94 6.77 11.37
CA LEU A 55 -2.89 5.38 10.92
C LEU A 55 -3.94 4.52 11.64
N ASP A 56 -4.12 4.68 12.96
CA ASP A 56 -5.12 3.92 13.71
C ASP A 56 -6.57 4.24 13.26
N GLY A 57 -6.84 5.52 12.98
CA GLY A 57 -8.12 5.95 12.42
C GLY A 57 -8.38 5.39 11.02
N LEU A 58 -7.37 5.39 10.15
CA LEU A 58 -7.47 4.82 8.80
C LEU A 58 -7.64 3.30 8.82
N ILE A 59 -6.87 2.59 9.65
CA ILE A 59 -7.02 1.14 9.83
C ILE A 59 -8.44 0.81 10.30
N THR A 60 -8.95 1.54 11.30
CA THR A 60 -10.30 1.35 11.81
C THR A 60 -11.35 1.60 10.72
N PHE A 61 -11.16 2.65 9.91
CA PHE A 61 -12.05 2.97 8.79
C PHE A 61 -12.07 1.87 7.72
N TYR A 62 -10.90 1.43 7.24
CA TYR A 62 -10.84 0.42 6.17
C TYR A 62 -11.25 -0.99 6.62
N ARG A 63 -11.11 -1.31 7.91
CA ARG A 63 -11.64 -2.58 8.47
C ARG A 63 -13.16 -2.63 8.53
N ASN A 64 -13.80 -1.50 8.82
CA ASN A 64 -15.25 -1.42 8.94
C ASN A 64 -15.73 -0.02 8.52
N PRO A 65 -15.93 0.21 7.21
CA PRO A 65 -16.29 1.52 6.70
C PRO A 65 -17.73 1.85 7.08
N LYS A 66 -17.89 2.52 8.22
CA LYS A 66 -19.17 3.09 8.68
C LYS A 66 -19.47 4.44 8.02
N LEU A 67 -18.42 5.12 7.56
CA LEU A 67 -18.49 6.42 6.92
C LEU A 67 -18.42 6.24 5.40
N PRO A 68 -19.02 7.15 4.62
CA PRO A 68 -18.92 7.10 3.17
C PRO A 68 -17.48 7.31 2.73
N PHE A 69 -17.08 6.59 1.67
CA PHE A 69 -15.83 6.85 0.99
C PHE A 69 -15.90 8.21 0.29
N SER A 70 -14.88 9.03 0.50
CA SER A 70 -14.79 10.38 -0.02
C SER A 70 -13.33 10.76 -0.22
N ARG A 71 -13.09 11.86 -0.95
CA ARG A 71 -11.74 12.40 -1.20
C ARG A 71 -10.94 12.68 0.08
N PHE A 72 -11.63 12.90 1.18
CA PHE A 72 -11.04 13.10 2.50
C PHE A 72 -10.07 11.96 2.91
N TRP A 73 -10.46 10.70 2.68
CA TRP A 73 -9.64 9.55 3.06
C TRP A 73 -8.40 9.43 2.20
N THR A 74 -8.53 9.67 0.90
CA THR A 74 -7.38 9.70 -0.02
C THR A 74 -6.44 10.85 0.29
N GLU A 75 -6.98 12.00 0.70
CA GLU A 75 -6.18 13.14 1.12
C GLU A 75 -5.42 12.85 2.41
N ALA A 76 -6.04 12.17 3.37
CA ALA A 76 -5.36 11.71 4.59
C ALA A 76 -4.18 10.77 4.29
N VAL A 77 -4.35 9.85 3.34
CA VAL A 77 -3.26 8.97 2.88
C VAL A 77 -2.20 9.76 2.11
N GLY A 78 -2.59 10.76 1.32
CA GLY A 78 -1.67 11.67 0.64
C GLY A 78 -0.79 12.46 1.62
N THR A 79 -1.38 13.02 2.67
CA THR A 79 -0.64 13.71 3.75
C THR A 79 0.34 12.76 4.43
N LEU A 80 -0.07 11.52 4.72
CA LEU A 80 0.84 10.49 5.26
C LEU A 80 2.03 10.21 4.33
N ALA A 81 1.77 9.97 3.05
CA ALA A 81 2.82 9.70 2.08
C ALA A 81 3.80 10.89 1.94
N SER A 82 3.28 12.13 1.97
CA SER A 82 4.09 13.35 1.95
C SER A 82 4.99 13.47 3.17
N LEU A 83 4.47 13.22 4.38
CA LEU A 83 5.23 13.29 5.63
C LEU A 83 6.33 12.24 5.71
N ILE A 84 6.04 11.01 5.25
CA ILE A 84 7.02 9.93 5.22
C ILE A 84 8.10 10.21 4.18
N SER A 85 7.75 10.90 3.09
CA SER A 85 8.73 11.32 2.06
C SER A 85 9.62 12.48 2.51
N ASP A 86 9.28 13.19 3.60
CA ASP A 86 10.11 14.27 4.14
C ASP A 86 11.34 13.71 4.86
N TYR A 87 12.53 14.03 4.35
CA TYR A 87 13.80 13.54 4.87
C TYR A 87 14.02 13.89 6.36
N ASN A 88 13.45 14.99 6.84
CA ASN A 88 13.64 15.43 8.23
C ASN A 88 12.76 14.67 9.23
N LEU A 89 11.59 14.18 8.80
CA LEU A 89 10.60 13.53 9.66
C LEU A 89 10.54 12.01 9.47
N SER A 90 10.93 11.52 8.29
CA SER A 90 10.87 10.11 7.91
C SER A 90 11.50 9.17 8.94
N SER A 91 12.70 9.48 9.46
CA SER A 91 13.42 8.64 10.41
C SER A 91 12.67 8.48 11.75
N HIS A 92 12.11 9.57 12.26
CA HIS A 92 11.33 9.57 13.51
C HIS A 92 9.99 8.86 13.33
N ILE A 93 9.30 9.12 12.21
CA ILE A 93 8.02 8.48 11.87
C ILE A 93 8.23 6.97 11.70
N LEU A 94 9.19 6.53 10.89
CA LEU A 94 9.44 5.12 10.62
C LEU A 94 9.89 4.37 11.89
N LYS A 95 10.70 4.99 12.76
CA LYS A 95 11.11 4.39 14.02
C LYS A 95 9.93 4.05 14.93
N LYS A 96 8.90 4.89 14.95
CA LYS A 96 7.73 4.72 15.84
C LYS A 96 6.57 3.99 15.17
N CYS A 97 6.33 4.25 13.89
CA CYS A 97 5.11 3.87 13.18
C CYS A 97 5.29 2.71 12.20
N SER A 98 6.50 2.18 11.99
CA SER A 98 6.76 1.10 11.00
C SER A 98 5.78 -0.06 11.09
N LYS A 99 5.60 -0.65 12.27
CA LYS A 99 4.64 -1.77 12.47
C LYS A 99 3.20 -1.37 12.17
N LYS A 100 2.83 -0.13 12.49
CA LYS A 100 1.47 0.38 12.27
C LYS A 100 1.21 0.68 10.79
N LEU A 101 2.25 1.08 10.08
CA LEU A 101 2.23 1.29 8.64
C LEU A 101 2.11 -0.03 7.90
N GLU A 102 2.85 -1.06 8.30
CA GLU A 102 2.70 -2.42 7.77
C GLU A 102 1.29 -2.98 8.04
N GLU A 103 0.74 -2.75 9.25
CA GLU A 103 -0.65 -3.09 9.56
C GLU A 103 -1.63 -2.37 8.62
N PHE A 104 -1.37 -1.10 8.30
CA PHE A 104 -2.20 -0.32 7.39
C PHE A 104 -2.12 -0.83 5.95
N GLU A 105 -0.93 -1.13 5.44
CA GLU A 105 -0.71 -1.75 4.12
C GLU A 105 -1.50 -3.07 3.99
N LYS A 106 -1.40 -3.95 4.99
CA LYS A 106 -2.16 -5.21 5.03
C LYS A 106 -3.67 -4.98 5.14
N THR A 107 -4.09 -3.95 5.86
CA THR A 107 -5.51 -3.60 5.97
C THR A 107 -6.08 -3.13 4.63
N LEU A 108 -5.32 -2.33 3.87
CA LEU A 108 -5.71 -1.92 2.51
C LEU A 108 -5.77 -3.13 1.57
N LEU A 109 -4.77 -4.01 1.61
CA LEU A 109 -4.76 -5.26 0.84
C LEU A 109 -6.02 -6.10 1.13
N HIS A 110 -6.34 -6.30 2.41
CA HIS A 110 -7.53 -7.04 2.81
C HIS A 110 -8.83 -6.34 2.38
N ALA A 111 -8.89 -5.01 2.44
CA ALA A 111 -10.05 -4.24 1.99
C ALA A 111 -10.28 -4.34 0.48
N ILE A 112 -9.23 -4.59 -0.32
CA ILE A 112 -9.35 -4.86 -1.75
C ILE A 112 -9.87 -6.29 -1.99
N LEU A 113 -9.26 -7.28 -1.36
CA LEU A 113 -9.50 -8.70 -1.66
C LEU A 113 -10.76 -9.26 -1.00
N GLY A 114 -11.07 -8.84 0.22
CA GLY A 114 -12.15 -9.40 1.04
C GLY A 114 -13.50 -8.72 0.87
N ASN A 115 -13.61 -7.70 0.01
CA ASN A 115 -14.85 -6.94 -0.10
C ASN A 115 -15.80 -7.51 -1.14
N ASN A 116 -16.89 -8.11 -0.64
CA ASN A 116 -17.96 -8.71 -1.44
C ASN A 116 -19.30 -7.96 -1.23
N HIS A 117 -19.26 -6.69 -0.82
CA HIS A 117 -20.45 -5.90 -0.50
C HIS A 117 -20.93 -5.04 -1.68
N ILE A 118 -22.16 -4.50 -1.58
CA ILE A 118 -22.80 -3.66 -2.63
C ILE A 118 -21.91 -2.48 -3.08
N ASN A 119 -21.08 -1.94 -2.18
CA ASN A 119 -20.17 -0.82 -2.47
C ASN A 119 -18.74 -1.26 -2.86
N GLN A 120 -18.55 -2.52 -3.25
CA GLN A 120 -17.24 -3.13 -3.53
C GLN A 120 -16.35 -2.24 -4.39
N PHE A 121 -16.85 -1.75 -5.53
CA PHE A 121 -16.10 -0.97 -6.51
C PHE A 121 -15.50 0.31 -5.92
N GLN A 122 -16.25 0.98 -5.04
CA GLN A 122 -15.76 2.19 -4.40
C GLN A 122 -14.64 1.86 -3.41
N VAL A 123 -14.85 0.85 -2.56
CA VAL A 123 -13.86 0.47 -1.56
C VAL A 123 -12.56 0.01 -2.21
N GLN A 124 -12.65 -0.84 -3.23
CA GLN A 124 -11.52 -1.34 -3.99
C GLN A 124 -10.78 -0.18 -4.65
N HIS A 125 -11.49 0.71 -5.36
CA HIS A 125 -10.89 1.89 -5.98
C HIS A 125 -10.12 2.76 -4.97
N TYR A 126 -10.74 3.09 -3.83
CA TYR A 126 -10.10 3.93 -2.82
C TYR A 126 -8.95 3.23 -2.09
N ALA A 127 -9.08 1.94 -1.80
CA ALA A 127 -7.99 1.18 -1.18
C ALA A 127 -6.80 1.01 -2.14
N SER A 128 -7.06 0.69 -3.41
CA SER A 128 -6.05 0.64 -4.47
C SER A 128 -5.36 1.99 -4.66
N GLN A 129 -6.11 3.08 -4.74
CA GLN A 129 -5.54 4.42 -4.84
C GLN A 129 -4.66 4.78 -3.63
N SER A 130 -5.07 4.38 -2.44
CA SER A 130 -4.28 4.56 -1.21
C SER A 130 -2.96 3.78 -1.26
N LEU A 131 -2.97 2.53 -1.73
CA LEU A 131 -1.73 1.75 -1.93
C LEU A 131 -0.83 2.37 -2.99
N VAL A 132 -1.37 2.86 -4.11
CA VAL A 132 -0.58 3.59 -5.13
C VAL A 132 0.04 4.85 -4.54
N THR A 133 -0.70 5.58 -3.71
CA THR A 133 -0.23 6.82 -3.08
C THR A 133 0.91 6.54 -2.10
N LEU A 134 0.75 5.54 -1.23
CA LEU A 134 1.80 5.11 -0.32
C LEU A 134 3.01 4.56 -1.07
N GLY A 135 2.80 3.69 -2.05
CA GLY A 135 3.88 3.09 -2.84
C GLY A 135 4.58 4.06 -3.79
N SER A 136 4.03 5.26 -3.99
CA SER A 136 4.74 6.35 -4.68
C SER A 136 5.86 6.94 -3.80
N CYS A 137 5.77 6.79 -2.46
CA CYS A 137 6.85 7.12 -1.54
C CYS A 137 8.00 6.11 -1.68
N SER A 138 9.21 6.60 -1.94
CA SER A 138 10.40 5.75 -2.14
C SER A 138 10.70 4.82 -0.96
N LEU A 139 10.40 5.24 0.27
CA LEU A 139 10.65 4.47 1.49
C LEU A 139 9.68 3.29 1.67
N LEU A 140 8.47 3.38 1.10
CA LEU A 140 7.43 2.35 1.22
C LEU A 140 7.21 1.56 -0.06
N ARG A 141 7.67 2.09 -1.20
CA ARG A 141 7.53 1.45 -2.51
C ARG A 141 7.94 -0.01 -2.49
N LYS A 142 9.13 -0.30 -1.95
CA LYS A 142 9.66 -1.66 -1.91
C LYS A 142 8.80 -2.60 -1.06
N SER A 143 8.42 -2.19 0.16
CA SER A 143 7.58 -3.03 1.04
C SER A 143 6.21 -3.31 0.42
N ILE A 144 5.60 -2.30 -0.21
CA ILE A 144 4.30 -2.43 -0.86
C ILE A 144 4.38 -3.34 -2.08
N ILE A 145 5.38 -3.18 -2.95
CA ILE A 145 5.56 -4.08 -4.11
C ILE A 145 5.77 -5.53 -3.63
N SER A 146 6.63 -5.73 -2.62
CA SER A 146 6.90 -7.05 -2.06
C SER A 146 5.63 -7.68 -1.47
N LEU A 147 4.83 -6.91 -0.70
CA LEU A 147 3.55 -7.36 -0.16
C LEU A 147 2.57 -7.78 -1.28
N LEU A 148 2.44 -6.97 -2.32
CA LEU A 148 1.54 -7.25 -3.44
C LEU A 148 1.96 -8.46 -4.24
N LEU A 149 3.26 -8.61 -4.54
CA LEU A 149 3.78 -9.78 -5.24
C LEU A 149 3.62 -11.05 -4.43
N SER A 150 3.79 -10.98 -3.10
CA SER A 150 3.56 -12.12 -2.20
C SER A 150 2.13 -12.62 -2.28
N GLU A 151 1.15 -11.71 -2.27
CA GLU A 151 -0.26 -12.08 -2.41
C GLU A 151 -0.58 -12.64 -3.81
N VAL A 152 -0.08 -12.02 -4.88
CA VAL A 152 -0.27 -12.54 -6.26
C VAL A 152 0.36 -13.92 -6.40
N ASN A 153 1.54 -14.13 -5.82
CA ASN A 153 2.21 -15.43 -5.80
C ASN A 153 1.41 -16.47 -5.03
N GLY A 154 0.90 -16.14 -3.85
CA GLY A 154 0.05 -17.04 -3.06
C GLY A 154 -1.25 -17.38 -3.78
N PHE A 155 -1.87 -16.38 -4.43
CA PHE A 155 -3.08 -16.60 -5.21
C PHE A 155 -2.84 -17.47 -6.45
N ALA A 156 -1.69 -17.33 -7.11
CA ALA A 156 -1.31 -18.23 -8.20
C ALA A 156 -1.15 -19.69 -7.72
N ASP A 157 -0.56 -19.88 -6.54
CA ASP A 157 -0.40 -21.21 -5.93
C ASP A 157 -1.78 -21.81 -5.59
N ASP A 158 -2.70 -21.00 -5.03
CA ASP A 158 -4.09 -21.38 -4.76
C ASP A 158 -4.82 -21.81 -6.04
N LEU A 159 -4.70 -21.03 -7.13
CA LEU A 159 -5.30 -21.37 -8.43
C LEU A 159 -4.69 -22.64 -9.03
N GLY A 160 -3.38 -22.85 -8.86
CA GLY A 160 -2.70 -24.08 -9.28
C GLY A 160 -3.28 -25.32 -8.61
N ALA A 161 -3.45 -25.28 -7.29
CA ALA A 161 -4.07 -26.36 -6.53
C ALA A 161 -5.52 -26.61 -6.98
N ILE A 162 -6.31 -25.56 -7.15
CA ILE A 162 -7.72 -25.66 -7.59
C ILE A 162 -7.82 -26.25 -9.00
N ASN A 163 -6.93 -25.88 -9.92
CA ASN A 163 -6.92 -26.40 -11.28
C ASN A 163 -6.58 -27.90 -11.31
N GLN A 164 -5.66 -28.35 -10.45
CA GLN A 164 -5.28 -29.76 -10.34
C GLN A 164 -6.41 -30.62 -9.72
N GLU A 165 -7.08 -30.11 -8.70
CA GLU A 165 -8.16 -30.83 -7.98
C GLU A 165 -9.55 -30.62 -8.61
N GLN A 166 -9.64 -29.80 -9.67
CA GLN A 166 -10.89 -29.41 -10.34
C GLN A 166 -11.95 -28.89 -9.36
N ALA A 167 -11.49 -28.15 -8.35
CA ALA A 167 -12.31 -27.60 -7.27
C ALA A 167 -12.98 -26.28 -7.68
N SER A 168 -13.94 -25.81 -6.88
CA SER A 168 -14.50 -24.47 -7.03
C SER A 168 -13.56 -23.41 -6.44
N TYR A 169 -13.41 -22.26 -7.12
CA TYR A 169 -12.69 -21.09 -6.60
C TYR A 169 -13.65 -19.98 -6.15
N ASP A 170 -13.17 -19.08 -5.29
CA ASP A 170 -13.89 -17.86 -4.90
C ASP A 170 -13.83 -16.83 -6.04
N VAL A 171 -14.95 -16.68 -6.74
CA VAL A 171 -15.09 -15.74 -7.86
C VAL A 171 -14.81 -14.31 -7.42
N SER A 172 -15.22 -13.92 -6.21
CA SER A 172 -15.02 -12.55 -5.73
C SER A 172 -13.54 -12.27 -5.50
N ARG A 173 -12.81 -13.23 -4.88
CA ARG A 173 -11.36 -13.11 -4.72
C ARG A 173 -10.64 -13.08 -6.08
N TYR A 174 -11.10 -13.88 -7.04
CA TYR A 174 -10.56 -13.88 -8.40
C TYR A 174 -10.80 -12.55 -9.13
N GLU A 175 -11.97 -11.93 -9.01
CA GLU A 175 -12.20 -10.59 -9.55
C GLU A 175 -11.37 -9.52 -8.84
N ASN A 176 -11.23 -9.64 -7.53
CA ASN A 176 -10.55 -8.64 -6.71
C ASN A 176 -9.03 -8.62 -6.94
N ILE A 177 -8.42 -9.72 -7.39
CA ILE A 177 -6.96 -9.78 -7.64
C ILE A 177 -6.53 -8.78 -8.74
N PHE A 178 -7.42 -8.46 -9.68
CA PHE A 178 -7.10 -7.54 -10.78
C PHE A 178 -6.84 -6.10 -10.30
N TYR A 179 -7.38 -5.71 -9.15
CA TYR A 179 -7.02 -4.45 -8.52
C TYR A 179 -5.57 -4.45 -8.02
N LEU A 180 -5.03 -5.59 -7.58
CA LEU A 180 -3.62 -5.68 -7.19
C LEU A 180 -2.70 -5.57 -8.40
N PHE A 181 -3.05 -6.23 -9.50
CA PHE A 181 -2.33 -6.06 -10.77
C PHE A 181 -2.31 -4.62 -11.21
N TRP A 182 -3.45 -3.93 -11.13
CA TRP A 182 -3.52 -2.50 -11.43
C TRP A 182 -2.60 -1.67 -10.52
N VAL A 183 -2.61 -1.89 -9.21
CA VAL A 183 -1.72 -1.18 -8.27
C VAL A 183 -0.25 -1.45 -8.61
N LEU A 184 0.13 -2.71 -8.83
CA LEU A 184 1.49 -3.10 -9.22
C LEU A 184 1.95 -2.37 -10.48
N GLU A 185 1.11 -2.35 -11.52
CA GLU A 185 1.44 -1.67 -12.77
C GLU A 185 1.67 -0.17 -12.57
N GLN A 186 0.82 0.50 -11.79
CA GLN A 186 1.00 1.92 -11.47
C GLN A 186 2.30 2.19 -10.72
N LEU A 187 2.71 1.28 -9.83
CA LEU A 187 3.93 1.44 -9.05
C LEU A 187 5.19 1.16 -9.86
N LEU A 188 5.13 0.20 -10.79
CA LEU A 188 6.24 -0.21 -11.66
C LEU A 188 6.43 0.75 -12.85
N GLN A 189 5.36 1.25 -13.48
CA GLN A 189 5.44 2.22 -14.59
C GLN A 189 6.02 3.57 -14.16
N LYS A 190 5.73 4.00 -12.92
CA LYS A 190 6.27 5.26 -12.39
C LYS A 190 7.80 5.26 -12.23
N GLU A 191 8.44 4.10 -12.14
CA GLU A 191 9.91 4.01 -12.11
C GLU A 191 10.52 4.40 -13.47
N THR A 192 9.79 4.15 -14.56
CA THR A 192 10.22 4.44 -15.94
C THR A 192 10.11 5.93 -16.29
N GLU A 193 9.21 6.68 -15.64
CA GLU A 193 8.92 8.09 -15.96
C GLU A 193 9.61 9.10 -15.03
N GLY A 194 9.89 8.73 -13.77
CA GLY A 194 10.49 9.60 -12.77
C GLY A 194 11.89 9.13 -12.40
N GLY A 195 12.93 9.84 -12.87
CA GLY A 195 14.35 9.57 -12.62
C GLY A 195 14.83 9.65 -11.16
N ASN A 196 13.94 9.44 -10.18
CA ASN A 196 14.29 9.30 -8.78
C ASN A 196 14.66 7.85 -8.51
N THR A 197 15.96 7.64 -8.30
CA THR A 197 16.60 6.38 -7.95
C THR A 197 16.13 5.84 -6.60
N SER A 198 14.91 5.32 -6.51
CA SER A 198 14.60 4.26 -5.54
C SER A 198 14.58 2.96 -6.32
N SER A 199 15.77 2.48 -6.68
CA SER A 199 15.91 1.24 -7.45
C SER A 199 15.09 0.18 -6.73
N ILE A 200 14.17 -0.45 -7.45
CA ILE A 200 13.70 -1.78 -7.04
C ILE A 200 14.96 -2.60 -6.79
N GLY A 201 15.24 -2.84 -5.50
CA GLY A 201 16.51 -3.43 -5.11
C GLY A 201 16.61 -4.80 -5.76
N HIS A 202 17.66 -5.02 -6.52
CA HIS A 202 18.00 -6.30 -7.18
C HIS A 202 17.99 -7.50 -6.20
N ASP A 203 17.94 -7.25 -4.88
CA ASP A 203 17.86 -8.24 -3.81
C ASP A 203 16.49 -8.38 -3.13
N ASP A 204 15.41 -7.91 -3.74
CA ASP A 204 14.08 -8.29 -3.24
C ASP A 204 13.81 -9.78 -3.52
N GLN A 205 13.77 -10.57 -2.44
CA GLN A 205 13.53 -12.01 -2.50
C GLN A 205 12.18 -12.33 -3.15
N GLU A 206 11.16 -11.47 -2.96
CA GLU A 206 9.83 -11.74 -3.49
C GLU A 206 9.78 -11.52 -5.00
N ILE A 207 10.53 -10.53 -5.51
CA ILE A 207 10.67 -10.30 -6.96
C ILE A 207 11.40 -11.47 -7.62
N LYS A 208 12.50 -11.95 -7.01
CA LYS A 208 13.23 -13.12 -7.51
C LYS A 208 12.32 -14.35 -7.53
N LYS A 209 11.59 -14.59 -6.44
CA LYS A 209 10.63 -15.70 -6.32
C LYS A 209 9.53 -15.61 -7.38
N PHE A 210 8.94 -14.42 -7.56
CA PHE A 210 7.92 -14.16 -8.58
C PHE A 210 8.43 -14.52 -9.98
N LEU A 211 9.61 -14.01 -10.36
CA LEU A 211 10.19 -14.25 -11.69
C LEU A 211 10.63 -15.70 -11.90
N GLN A 212 11.13 -16.38 -10.87
CA GLN A 212 11.57 -17.77 -10.96
C GLN A 212 10.43 -18.73 -11.31
N LYS A 213 9.23 -18.52 -10.75
CA LYS A 213 8.06 -19.38 -11.01
C LYS A 213 7.14 -18.85 -12.11
N HIS A 214 7.47 -17.72 -12.71
CA HIS A 214 6.59 -16.95 -13.59
C HIS A 214 6.16 -17.74 -14.83
N ASP A 215 7.12 -18.24 -15.60
CA ASP A 215 6.86 -18.99 -16.84
C ASP A 215 6.11 -20.29 -16.58
N GLU A 216 6.48 -21.02 -15.52
CA GLU A 216 5.79 -22.26 -15.12
C GLU A 216 4.34 -21.98 -14.74
N THR A 217 4.08 -20.93 -13.96
CA THR A 217 2.74 -20.52 -13.55
C THR A 217 1.87 -20.15 -14.76
N ILE A 218 2.42 -19.38 -15.71
CA ILE A 218 1.72 -19.01 -16.95
C ILE A 218 1.37 -20.26 -17.74
N PHE A 219 2.34 -21.15 -17.93
CA PHE A 219 2.12 -22.39 -18.67
C PHE A 219 1.00 -23.24 -18.05
N GLN A 220 1.02 -23.44 -16.73
CA GLN A 220 0.06 -24.28 -16.02
C GLN A 220 -1.36 -23.68 -15.97
N LEU A 221 -1.49 -22.36 -15.84
CA LEU A 221 -2.79 -21.72 -15.61
C LEU A 221 -3.40 -21.09 -16.86
N SER A 222 -2.68 -21.00 -17.98
CA SER A 222 -3.14 -20.25 -19.17
C SER A 222 -4.45 -20.77 -19.76
N ASP A 223 -4.63 -22.09 -19.80
CA ASP A 223 -5.84 -22.71 -20.35
C ASP A 223 -7.08 -22.47 -19.47
N ALA A 224 -6.91 -22.51 -18.14
CA ALA A 224 -8.00 -22.38 -17.18
C ALA A 224 -8.29 -20.92 -16.77
N PHE A 225 -7.24 -20.10 -16.65
CA PHE A 225 -7.27 -18.72 -16.19
C PHE A 225 -6.47 -17.79 -17.12
N PRO A 226 -6.87 -17.66 -18.39
CA PRO A 226 -6.13 -16.88 -19.39
C PRO A 226 -6.02 -15.40 -19.03
N LEU A 227 -7.05 -14.83 -18.39
CA LEU A 227 -7.02 -13.43 -17.98
C LEU A 227 -5.99 -13.21 -16.85
N PHE A 228 -6.00 -14.07 -15.83
CA PHE A 228 -5.04 -14.00 -14.74
C PHE A 228 -3.59 -14.10 -15.25
N THR A 229 -3.32 -15.09 -16.09
CA THR A 229 -1.97 -15.32 -16.65
C THR A 229 -1.52 -14.18 -17.56
N PHE A 230 -2.42 -13.53 -18.30
CA PHE A 230 -2.10 -12.33 -19.08
C PHE A 230 -1.60 -11.17 -18.19
N TYR A 231 -2.29 -10.88 -17.08
CA TYR A 231 -1.86 -9.83 -16.16
C TYR A 231 -0.57 -10.22 -15.43
N LEU A 232 -0.43 -11.49 -15.05
CA LEU A 232 0.80 -12.02 -14.46
C LEU A 232 1.99 -11.82 -15.41
N TRP A 233 1.81 -12.17 -16.69
CA TRP A 233 2.80 -11.94 -17.74
C TRP A 233 3.19 -10.47 -17.87
N ARG A 234 2.20 -9.57 -17.91
CA ARG A 234 2.42 -8.12 -18.02
C ARG A 234 3.23 -7.56 -16.85
N VAL A 235 2.94 -7.97 -15.62
CA VAL A 235 3.76 -7.59 -14.45
C VAL A 235 5.18 -8.14 -14.55
N GLY A 236 5.36 -9.38 -15.03
CA GLY A 236 6.69 -9.96 -15.28
C GLY A 236 7.52 -9.13 -16.25
N ILE A 237 6.92 -8.62 -17.34
CA ILE A 237 7.60 -7.70 -18.26
C ILE A 237 8.05 -6.43 -17.55
N LEU A 238 7.16 -5.80 -16.78
CA LEU A 238 7.46 -4.55 -16.08
C LEU A 238 8.60 -4.71 -15.07
N LEU A 239 8.63 -5.82 -14.34
CA LEU A 239 9.71 -6.14 -13.41
C LEU A 239 11.04 -6.37 -14.15
N ASN A 240 11.02 -7.09 -15.27
CA ASN A 240 12.22 -7.32 -16.08
C ASN A 240 12.73 -6.04 -16.74
N SER A 241 11.86 -5.14 -17.20
CA SER A 241 12.28 -3.84 -17.74
C SER A 241 12.92 -2.94 -16.69
N ALA A 242 12.35 -2.88 -15.48
CA ALA A 242 12.90 -2.13 -14.36
C ALA A 242 14.31 -2.65 -13.96
N GLN A 243 14.52 -3.97 -14.01
CA GLN A 243 15.85 -4.57 -13.79
C GLN A 243 16.87 -4.18 -14.88
N ILE A 244 16.45 -4.12 -16.14
CA ILE A 244 17.35 -3.75 -17.25
C ILE A 244 17.73 -2.27 -17.19
N GLU A 245 16.81 -1.38 -16.80
CA GLU A 245 17.10 0.06 -16.65
C GLU A 245 18.05 0.34 -15.48
N THR A 246 17.87 -0.34 -14.34
CA THR A 246 18.79 -0.21 -13.19
C THR A 246 20.21 -0.69 -13.50
N LEU A 247 20.37 -1.79 -14.25
CA LEU A 247 21.68 -2.26 -14.71
C LEU A 247 22.39 -1.26 -15.65
N LYS A 248 21.64 -0.63 -16.56
CA LYS A 248 22.19 0.39 -17.47
C LYS A 248 22.65 1.63 -16.70
N ASN A 249 21.88 2.10 -15.73
CA ASN A 249 22.22 3.29 -14.93
C ASN A 249 23.45 3.08 -14.04
N ASN A 250 23.66 1.86 -13.52
CA ASN A 250 24.84 1.50 -12.73
C ASN A 250 26.12 1.27 -13.57
N SER A 251 26.01 1.24 -14.90
CA SER A 251 27.11 0.97 -15.83
C SER A 251 27.71 2.24 -16.45
N ILE A 252 27.19 3.42 -16.11
CA ILE A 252 27.72 4.70 -16.59
C ILE A 252 28.60 5.30 -15.48
N PRO A 253 29.93 5.44 -15.71
CA PRO A 253 30.88 5.97 -14.72
C PRO A 253 30.75 7.48 -14.51
#